data_AF-A0A0N8IK93-F1
#
_entry.id   AF-A0A0N8IK93-F1
#
_cell.length_a   1.000
_cell.length_b   1.000
_cell.length_c   1.000
_cell.angle_alpha   90.00
_cell.angle_beta   90.00
_cell.angle_gamma   90.00
#
_symmetry.space_group_name_H-M   'P 1'
#
loop_
_entity.id
_entity.type
_entity.pdbx_description
1 polymer ?
#
loop_
_entity_poly.entity_id
_entity_poly.type
_entity_poly.pdbx_seq_one_letter_code
_entity_poly.pdbx_strand_id
1 'polypeptide(L)'
;MITQMQIFEIEPGYSYVVERTQIIEGVYLEVFKQPGYEDDAILYIGDNEILFKWDDEARSIFSELDAAEPIELLAILAQSPKVSA
;
A
#
# COMPACT_ATOMS: atom_id res chain seq x y z
N MET A 1 3.49 12.41 -5.67
CA MET A 1 3.83 10.97 -5.61
C MET A 1 4.06 10.42 -7.01
N ILE A 2 4.71 9.26 -7.13
CA ILE A 2 4.83 8.54 -8.41
C ILE A 2 4.24 7.15 -8.21
N THR A 3 3.19 6.82 -8.96
CA THR A 3 2.58 5.49 -8.96
C THR A 3 2.96 4.74 -10.22
N GLN A 4 3.41 3.50 -10.06
CA GLN A 4 3.71 2.56 -11.12
C GLN A 4 2.80 1.34 -10.98
N MET A 5 2.20 0.92 -12.09
CA MET A 5 1.35 -0.26 -12.14
C MET A 5 2.08 -1.37 -12.89
N GLN A 6 2.10 -2.57 -12.30
CA GLN A 6 2.64 -3.77 -12.89
C GLN A 6 1.57 -4.86 -12.92
N ILE A 7 1.41 -5.52 -14.06
CA ILE A 7 0.44 -6.61 -14.24
C ILE A 7 1.24 -7.91 -14.39
N PHE A 8 0.91 -8.89 -13.57
CA PHE A 8 1.52 -10.21 -13.60
C PHE A 8 0.47 -11.23 -14.04
N GLU A 9 0.73 -11.93 -15.13
CA GLU A 9 -0.07 -13.09 -15.56
C GLU A 9 0.58 -14.35 -14.98
N ILE A 10 -0.14 -15.08 -14.13
CA ILE A 10 0.37 -16.33 -13.55
C ILE A 10 -0.07 -17.52 -14.41
N GLU A 11 -1.33 -17.51 -14.84
CA GLU A 11 -1.93 -18.52 -15.71
C GLU A 11 -2.87 -17.84 -16.72
N PRO A 12 -3.20 -18.48 -17.86
CA PRO A 12 -4.15 -17.94 -18.82
C PRO A 12 -5.49 -17.61 -18.15
N GLY A 13 -5.81 -16.33 -18.07
CA GLY A 13 -7.04 -15.83 -17.42
C GLY A 13 -6.91 -15.54 -15.92
N TYR A 14 -5.73 -15.74 -15.31
CA TYR A 14 -5.44 -15.35 -13.94
C TYR A 14 -4.25 -14.40 -13.89
N SER A 15 -4.54 -13.14 -13.57
CA SER A 15 -3.55 -12.08 -13.38
C SER A 15 -3.74 -11.38 -12.05
N TYR A 16 -2.66 -10.81 -11.52
CA TYR A 16 -2.71 -9.89 -10.40
C TYR A 16 -2.03 -8.57 -10.76
N VAL A 17 -2.50 -7.49 -10.16
CA VAL A 17 -1.97 -6.15 -10.36
C VAL A 17 -1.25 -5.72 -9.10
N VAL A 18 -0.05 -5.18 -9.25
CA VAL A 18 0.68 -4.50 -8.18
C VAL A 18 0.75 -3.03 -8.53
N GLU A 19 0.16 -2.20 -7.67
CA GLU A 19 0.28 -0.75 -7.74
C GLU A 19 1.30 -0.30 -6.70
N ARG A 20 2.46 0.16 -7.17
CA ARG A 20 3.52 0.70 -6.31
C ARG A 20 3.47 2.22 -6.35
N THR A 21 3.22 2.85 -5.21
CA THR A 21 3.24 4.30 -5.05
C THR A 21 4.44 4.69 -4.19
N GLN A 22 5.38 5.43 -4.78
CA GLN A 22 6.43 6.10 -4.01
C GLN A 22 5.82 7.33 -3.33
N ILE A 23 5.80 7.29 -1.99
CA ILE A 23 5.25 8.34 -1.14
C ILE A 23 6.34 9.41 -0.94
N ILE A 24 7.47 9.01 -0.36
CA ILE A 24 8.69 9.82 -0.17
C ILE A 24 9.93 8.96 -0.37
N GLU A 25 11.12 9.55 -0.29
CA GLU A 25 12.37 8.77 -0.32
C GLU A 25 12.41 7.76 0.84
N GLY A 26 12.67 6.48 0.52
CA GLY A 26 12.69 5.40 1.51
C GLY A 26 11.31 4.94 2.00
N VAL A 27 10.20 5.50 1.49
CA VAL A 27 8.84 5.05 1.83
C VAL A 27 8.01 4.82 0.57
N TYR A 28 7.57 3.59 0.38
CA TYR A 28 6.69 3.23 -0.74
C TYR A 28 5.61 2.25 -0.30
N LEU A 29 4.46 2.35 -0.96
CA LEU A 29 3.31 1.49 -0.74
C LEU A 29 3.14 0.59 -1.96
N GLU A 30 2.87 -0.69 -1.74
CA GLU A 30 2.45 -1.64 -2.76
C GLU A 30 1.05 -2.16 -2.44
N VAL A 31 0.14 -2.05 -3.40
CA VAL A 31 -1.21 -2.61 -3.31
C VAL A 31 -1.33 -3.76 -4.29
N PHE A 32 -1.68 -4.93 -3.77
CA PHE A 32 -1.84 -6.18 -4.49
C PHE A 32 -3.32 -6.41 -4.74
N LYS A 33 -3.73 -6.32 -6.01
CA LYS A 33 -5.12 -6.52 -6.45
C LYS A 33 -5.24 -7.82 -7.21
N GLN A 34 -6.06 -8.73 -6.68
CA GLN A 34 -6.27 -10.07 -7.23
C GLN A 34 -7.75 -10.29 -7.52
N PRO A 35 -8.12 -10.67 -8.76
CA PRO A 35 -9.51 -10.97 -9.09
C PRO A 35 -10.08 -12.08 -8.19
N GLY A 36 -11.17 -11.77 -7.48
CA GLY A 36 -11.87 -12.74 -6.62
C GLY A 36 -11.30 -12.87 -5.21
N TYR A 37 -10.29 -12.08 -4.84
CA TYR A 37 -9.72 -12.01 -3.50
C TYR A 37 -9.78 -10.58 -2.96
N GLU A 38 -9.68 -10.43 -1.64
CA GLU A 38 -9.52 -9.12 -1.03
C GLU A 38 -8.15 -8.53 -1.38
N ASP A 39 -8.11 -7.23 -1.62
CA ASP A 39 -6.87 -6.51 -1.87
C ASP A 39 -6.02 -6.48 -0.59
N ASP A 40 -4.72 -6.71 -0.73
CA ASP A 40 -3.73 -6.59 0.34
C ASP A 40 -2.76 -5.45 0.02
N ALA A 41 -2.14 -4.86 1.04
CA ALA A 41 -1.13 -3.84 0.86
C ALA A 41 0.07 -4.04 1.77
N ILE A 42 1.24 -3.68 1.26
CA ILE A 42 2.49 -3.62 2.01
C ILE A 42 3.00 -2.20 1.97
N LEU A 43 3.22 -1.62 3.13
CA LEU A 43 3.96 -0.38 3.26
C LEU A 43 5.40 -0.68 3.65
N TYR A 44 6.32 -0.13 2.87
CA TYR A 44 7.75 -0.22 3.11
C TYR A 44 8.27 1.10 3.70
N ILE A 45 8.98 1.01 4.81
CA ILE A 45 9.66 2.13 5.48
C ILE A 45 11.11 1.72 5.71
N GLY A 46 12.00 2.13 4.80
CA GLY A 46 13.37 1.61 4.75
C GLY A 46 13.35 0.10 4.52
N ASP A 47 13.94 -0.66 5.44
CA ASP A 47 13.99 -2.14 5.40
C ASP A 47 12.81 -2.79 6.15
N ASN A 48 11.86 -2.01 6.66
CA ASN A 48 10.69 -2.54 7.37
C ASN A 48 9.51 -2.68 6.44
N GLU A 49 8.76 -3.77 6.64
CA GLU A 49 7.57 -4.12 5.87
C GLU A 49 6.38 -4.22 6.82
N ILE A 50 5.30 -3.51 6.49
CA ILE A 50 4.04 -3.55 7.23
C ILE A 50 2.96 -4.05 6.28
N LEU A 51 2.50 -5.28 6.51
CA LEU A 51 1.42 -5.92 5.76
C LEU A 51 0.07 -5.60 6.42
N PHE A 52 -0.91 -5.17 5.63
CA PHE A 52 -2.27 -4.90 6.08
C PHE A 52 -3.29 -5.11 4.97
N LYS A 53 -4.57 -5.20 5.33
CA LYS A 53 -5.68 -5.28 4.38
C LYS A 53 -5.88 -3.94 3.69
N TRP A 54 -6.09 -3.96 2.37
CA TRP A 54 -6.40 -2.75 1.62
C TRP A 54 -7.90 -2.47 1.59
N ASP A 55 -8.45 -2.24 2.78
CA ASP A 55 -9.86 -1.95 3.02
C ASP A 55 -10.20 -0.47 2.78
N ASP A 56 -11.48 -0.11 2.98
CA ASP A 56 -11.95 1.26 2.73
C ASP A 56 -11.34 2.28 3.71
N GLU A 57 -10.98 1.87 4.93
CA GLU A 57 -10.31 2.72 5.90
C GLU A 57 -8.89 3.04 5.44
N ALA A 58 -8.12 2.02 5.08
CA ALA A 58 -6.80 2.18 4.48
C ALA A 58 -6.87 3.04 3.20
N ARG A 59 -7.82 2.77 2.30
CA ARG A 59 -8.00 3.59 1.08
C ARG A 59 -8.25 5.05 1.40
N SER A 60 -9.11 5.35 2.38
CA SER A 60 -9.39 6.73 2.78
C SER A 60 -8.12 7.41 3.28
N ILE A 61 -7.40 6.76 4.20
CA ILE A 61 -6.15 7.24 4.78
C ILE A 61 -5.11 7.55 3.70
N PHE A 62 -4.89 6.61 2.78
CA PHE A 62 -3.86 6.75 1.76
C PHE A 62 -4.29 7.65 0.59
N SER A 63 -5.60 7.90 0.38
CA SER A 63 -6.10 8.84 -0.63
C SER A 63 -5.86 10.31 -0.26
N GLU A 64 -5.76 10.61 1.03
CA GLU A 64 -5.49 11.97 1.53
C GLU A 64 -3.99 12.31 1.49
N LEU A 65 -3.12 11.32 1.23
CA LEU A 65 -1.68 11.49 1.32
C LEU A 65 -1.09 12.45 0.30
N ASP A 66 -1.70 12.60 -0.87
CA ASP A 66 -1.26 13.61 -1.84
C ASP A 66 -1.42 15.05 -1.30
N ALA A 67 -2.27 15.24 -0.28
CA ALA A 67 -2.47 16.51 0.42
C ALA A 67 -1.75 16.58 1.78
N ALA A 68 -1.20 15.46 2.28
CA ALA A 68 -0.65 15.35 3.62
C ALA A 68 0.82 15.80 3.69
N GLU A 69 1.17 16.53 4.75
CA GLU A 69 2.56 16.84 5.06
C GLU A 69 3.32 15.60 5.58
N PRO A 70 4.67 15.55 5.47
CA PRO A 70 5.47 14.42 5.94
C PRO A 70 5.23 14.00 7.40
N ILE A 71 4.82 14.94 8.27
CA ILE A 71 4.50 14.66 9.68
C ILE A 71 3.13 14.00 9.85
N GLU A 72 2.17 14.33 8.98
CA GLU A 72 0.83 13.74 8.97
C GLU A 72 0.89 12.31 8.44
N LEU A 73 1.78 12.07 7.46
CA LEU A 73 2.22 10.75 7.03
C LEU A 73 2.68 9.89 8.21
N LEU A 74 3.58 10.38 9.06
CA LEU A 74 4.05 9.64 10.23
C LEU A 74 2.91 9.33 11.23
N ALA A 75 1.96 10.25 11.39
CA ALA A 75 0.81 10.06 12.28
C ALA A 75 -0.18 9.02 11.74
N ILE A 76 -0.35 8.96 10.43
CA ILE A 76 -1.12 7.91 9.73
C ILE A 76 -0.47 6.54 9.94
N LEU A 77 0.85 6.46 9.80
CA LEU A 77 1.61 5.22 9.98
C LEU A 77 1.60 4.73 11.43
N ALA A 78 1.62 5.65 12.39
CA ALA A 78 1.51 5.32 13.81
C ALA A 78 0.12 4.79 14.23
N GLN A 79 -0.91 4.99 13.40
CA GLN A 79 -2.26 4.48 13.63
C GLN A 79 -2.49 3.08 13.08
N SER A 80 -1.59 2.55 12.24
CA SER A 80 -1.70 1.18 11.75
C SER A 80 -1.74 0.18 12.92
N PRO A 81 -2.56 -0.88 12.81
CA PRO A 81 -2.84 -1.78 13.91
C PRO A 81 -1.53 -2.39 14.42
N LYS A 82 -1.34 -2.34 15.75
CA LYS A 82 -0.19 -2.94 16.43
C LYS A 82 0.01 -4.35 15.90
N VAL A 83 1.17 -4.57 15.26
CA VAL A 83 1.65 -5.91 14.91
C VAL A 83 1.61 -6.71 16.21
N SER A 84 0.63 -7.60 16.32
CA SER A 84 0.51 -8.49 17.49
C SER A 84 1.58 -9.55 17.29
N ALA A 85 2.62 -9.46 18.12
CA ALA A 85 3.70 -10.44 18.21
C ALA A 85 3.19 -11.82 18.65
#